data_AF-A0A1V5ED99-F1
#
_entry.id   AF-A0A1V5ED99-F1
#
_cell.length_a   1.000
_cell.length_b   1.000
_cell.length_c   1.000
_cell.angle_alpha   90.00
_cell.angle_beta   90.00
_cell.angle_gamma   90.00
#
_symmetry.space_group_name_H-M   'P 1'
#
loop_
_entity.id
_entity.type
_entity.pdbx_description
1 polymer ?
#
loop_
_entity_poly.entity_id
_entity_poly.type
_entity_poly.pdbx_seq_one_letter_code
_entity_poly.pdbx_strand_id
1 'polypeptide(L)'
;MKRKLTAIAFTVLFLTSTVLAQAGEPYTPCTGNLIKNGDFEAGNQDFETDYIYVAENPTVKNEMYTPKTYSVGTDPNLYHDAWATFGDHSSGAGNMLIVNAACVSGGTGCDETTPASKRV
;
A
#
# COMPACT_ATOMS: atom_id res chain seq x y z
N MET A 1 39.54 46.89 -64.99
CA MET A 1 39.10 45.48 -64.91
C MET A 1 39.45 44.94 -63.53
N LYS A 2 38.42 44.57 -62.74
CA LYS A 2 38.53 44.14 -61.34
C LYS A 2 38.61 42.61 -61.29
N ARG A 3 39.68 42.02 -60.74
CA ARG A 3 39.66 40.66 -60.18
C ARG A 3 40.69 40.54 -59.06
N LYS A 4 40.26 40.75 -57.81
CA LYS A 4 40.93 40.19 -56.64
C LYS A 4 40.10 39.00 -56.19
N LEU A 5 40.72 37.81 -56.21
CA LEU A 5 40.15 36.59 -55.66
C LEU A 5 40.01 36.78 -54.15
N THR A 6 38.80 36.65 -53.62
CA THR A 6 38.56 36.60 -52.17
C THR A 6 38.43 35.14 -51.76
N ALA A 7 39.22 34.78 -50.75
CA ALA A 7 39.43 33.44 -50.26
C ALA A 7 38.18 32.79 -49.67
N ILE A 8 38.15 31.46 -49.82
CA ILE A 8 37.33 30.50 -49.10
C ILE A 8 37.52 30.71 -47.59
N ALA A 9 36.46 31.10 -46.90
CA ALA A 9 36.35 30.94 -45.45
C ALA A 9 35.11 30.09 -45.18
N PHE A 10 35.38 28.84 -44.82
CA PHE A 10 34.45 27.87 -44.24
C PHE A 10 33.69 28.50 -43.06
N THR A 11 32.50 29.05 -43.27
CA THR A 11 31.52 29.24 -42.19
C THR A 11 30.63 28.01 -42.12
N VAL A 12 31.28 26.96 -41.62
CA VAL A 12 30.69 25.76 -41.04
C VAL A 12 29.70 26.20 -39.98
N LEU A 13 28.45 25.78 -40.15
CA LEU A 13 27.64 25.22 -39.07
C LEU A 13 27.50 26.11 -37.82
N PHE A 14 26.67 27.15 -37.88
CA PHE A 14 25.92 27.52 -36.67
C PHE A 14 24.62 26.73 -36.65
N LEU A 15 24.75 25.40 -36.47
CA LEU A 15 23.74 24.68 -35.70
C LEU A 15 23.78 25.34 -34.32
N THR A 16 22.83 26.24 -34.05
CA THR A 16 22.46 26.53 -32.68
C THR A 16 21.78 25.28 -32.17
N SER A 17 22.57 24.31 -31.74
CA SER A 17 22.11 23.22 -30.89
C SER A 17 21.54 23.92 -29.65
N THR A 18 20.23 24.13 -29.62
CA THR A 18 19.55 24.30 -28.34
C THR A 18 19.82 23.00 -27.60
N VAL A 19 20.80 23.02 -26.71
CA VAL A 19 20.97 21.97 -25.72
C VAL A 19 19.66 21.99 -24.95
N LEU A 20 18.78 21.03 -25.23
CA LEU A 20 17.72 20.68 -24.30
C LEU A 20 18.47 20.13 -23.09
N ALA A 21 18.76 21.01 -22.14
CA ALA A 21 18.96 20.58 -20.77
C ALA A 21 17.63 19.94 -20.38
N GLN A 22 17.54 18.62 -20.50
CA GLN A 22 16.55 17.87 -19.75
C GLN A 22 16.93 18.13 -18.30
N ALA A 23 16.33 19.16 -17.69
CA ALA A 23 16.36 19.32 -16.26
C ALA A 23 15.89 17.98 -15.70
N GLY A 24 16.74 17.33 -14.90
CA GLY A 24 16.31 16.15 -14.17
C GLY A 24 15.07 16.55 -13.40
N GLU A 25 13.92 15.95 -13.74
CA GLU A 25 12.70 16.14 -12.99
C GLU A 25 13.08 15.93 -11.52
N PRO A 26 12.79 16.90 -10.62
CA PRO A 26 13.07 16.70 -9.20
C PRO A 26 12.41 15.38 -8.79
N TYR A 27 13.24 14.38 -8.55
CA TYR A 27 12.81 13.10 -7.99
C TYR A 27 12.30 13.44 -6.60
N THR A 28 10.99 13.62 -6.50
CA THR A 28 10.31 13.69 -5.23
C THR A 28 10.16 12.24 -4.79
N PRO A 29 10.98 11.76 -3.83
CA PRO A 29 10.75 10.43 -3.29
C PRO A 29 9.31 10.39 -2.79
N CYS A 30 8.64 9.27 -3.00
CA CYS A 30 7.30 9.05 -2.46
C CYS A 30 7.39 9.07 -0.93
N THR A 31 7.29 10.25 -0.31
CA THR A 31 7.30 10.41 1.14
C THR A 31 5.86 10.21 1.63
N GLY A 32 5.41 8.96 1.63
CA GLY A 32 4.07 8.59 2.06
C GLY A 32 3.77 7.12 1.83
N ASN A 33 2.77 6.59 2.54
CA ASN A 33 2.25 5.27 2.25
C ASN A 33 1.58 5.29 0.86
N LEU A 34 2.10 4.51 -0.07
CA LEU A 34 1.54 4.38 -1.42
C LEU A 34 0.38 3.39 -1.48
N ILE A 35 0.20 2.60 -0.42
CA ILE A 35 -0.89 1.65 -0.29
C ILE A 35 -2.14 2.44 0.13
N LYS A 36 -3.19 2.32 -0.68
CA LYS A 36 -4.50 2.87 -0.32
C LYS A 36 -5.01 2.19 0.95
N ASN A 37 -5.51 2.98 1.88
CA ASN A 37 -6.02 2.50 3.16
C ASN A 37 -5.04 1.58 3.92
N GLY A 38 -3.72 1.79 3.77
CA GLY A 38 -2.72 0.94 4.41
C GLY A 38 -2.61 1.11 5.93
N ASP A 39 -3.31 2.10 6.49
CA ASP A 39 -3.53 2.32 7.91
C ASP A 39 -4.91 1.85 8.39
N PHE A 40 -5.77 1.36 7.49
CA PHE A 40 -7.14 0.90 7.75
C PHE A 40 -8.13 1.97 8.24
N GLU A 41 -7.79 3.26 8.17
CA GLU A 41 -8.67 4.36 8.61
C GLU A 41 -9.89 4.58 7.72
N ALA A 42 -9.86 4.08 6.48
CA ALA A 42 -11.05 4.02 5.62
C ALA A 42 -11.93 2.79 5.89
N GLY A 43 -11.64 2.00 6.93
CA GLY A 43 -12.41 0.82 7.32
C GLY A 43 -12.21 -0.35 6.38
N ASN A 44 -13.27 -1.13 6.13
CA ASN A 44 -13.26 -2.29 5.24
C ASN A 44 -13.33 -1.90 3.75
N GLN A 45 -12.31 -1.19 3.26
CA GLN A 45 -12.22 -0.66 1.89
C GLN A 45 -10.80 -0.81 1.32
N ASP A 46 -10.66 -0.76 0.00
CA ASP A 46 -9.36 -0.74 -0.70
C ASP A 46 -8.43 -1.97 -0.47
N PHE A 47 -8.99 -3.10 -0.02
CA PHE A 47 -8.32 -4.40 0.00
C PHE A 47 -9.29 -5.55 -0.32
N GLU A 48 -8.76 -6.69 -0.74
CA GLU A 48 -9.51 -7.93 -0.99
C GLU A 48 -9.01 -9.05 -0.06
N THR A 49 -9.89 -9.98 0.31
CA THR A 49 -9.55 -11.13 1.15
C THR A 49 -10.52 -12.29 0.93
N ASP A 50 -10.05 -13.51 1.14
CA ASP A 50 -10.87 -14.73 1.14
C ASP A 50 -11.59 -14.98 2.49
N TYR A 51 -11.37 -14.11 3.47
CA TYR A 51 -11.97 -14.19 4.80
C TYR A 51 -13.35 -13.55 4.82
N ILE A 52 -14.19 -13.97 5.77
CA ILE A 52 -15.54 -13.43 5.93
C ILE A 52 -15.48 -12.18 6.82
N TYR A 53 -15.99 -11.06 6.32
CA TYR A 53 -16.09 -9.84 7.14
C TYR A 53 -17.12 -10.01 8.25
N VAL A 54 -16.77 -9.57 9.45
CA VAL A 54 -17.64 -9.52 10.62
C VAL A 54 -17.65 -8.09 11.15
N ALA A 55 -18.83 -7.47 11.22
CA ALA A 55 -18.98 -6.16 11.85
C ALA A 55 -18.98 -6.30 13.38
N GLU A 56 -18.50 -5.27 14.07
CA GLU A 56 -18.57 -5.20 15.54
C GLU A 56 -20.02 -5.24 15.99
N ASN A 57 -20.31 -6.03 17.03
CA ASN A 57 -21.55 -5.91 17.77
C ASN A 57 -21.24 -5.51 19.22
N PRO A 58 -21.45 -4.24 19.61
CA PRO A 58 -21.09 -3.73 20.94
C PRO A 58 -21.75 -4.45 22.14
N THR A 59 -22.72 -5.33 21.90
CA THR A 59 -23.43 -6.10 22.94
C THR A 59 -22.85 -7.50 23.16
N VAL A 60 -21.98 -7.98 22.27
CA VAL A 60 -21.30 -9.28 22.36
C VAL A 60 -19.81 -9.12 22.01
N LYS A 61 -19.02 -10.16 22.28
CA LYS A 61 -17.57 -10.20 21.98
C LYS A 61 -17.18 -11.60 21.51
N ASN A 62 -18.03 -12.21 20.70
CA ASN A 62 -17.84 -13.58 20.23
C ASN A 62 -18.14 -13.75 18.74
N GLU A 63 -18.36 -12.65 18.03
CA GLU A 63 -18.66 -12.61 16.61
C GLU A 63 -17.51 -13.17 15.76
N MET A 64 -16.26 -13.07 16.24
CA MET A 64 -15.08 -13.61 15.57
C MET A 64 -14.59 -14.95 16.15
N TYR A 65 -15.40 -15.68 16.92
CA TYR A 65 -15.06 -17.04 17.36
C TYR A 65 -14.90 -18.01 16.18
N THR A 66 -15.67 -17.80 15.10
CA THR A 66 -15.57 -18.63 13.90
C THR A 66 -14.26 -18.30 13.17
N PRO A 67 -13.41 -19.29 12.85
CA PRO A 67 -12.18 -19.07 12.09
C PRO A 67 -12.48 -18.59 10.67
N LYS A 68 -11.46 -18.11 9.97
CA LYS A 68 -11.60 -17.54 8.61
C LYS A 68 -12.50 -16.28 8.57
N THR A 69 -12.42 -15.48 9.64
CA THR A 69 -13.13 -14.20 9.75
C THR A 69 -12.15 -13.05 9.92
N TYR A 70 -12.56 -11.84 9.52
CA TYR A 70 -11.79 -10.62 9.74
C TYR A 70 -12.70 -9.44 10.06
N SER A 71 -12.14 -8.41 10.66
CA SER A 71 -12.75 -7.09 10.82
C SER A 71 -11.72 -5.98 10.71
N VAL A 72 -12.20 -4.73 10.76
CA VAL A 72 -11.38 -3.53 10.89
C VAL A 72 -11.93 -2.74 12.08
N GLY A 73 -11.08 -2.47 13.07
CA GLY A 73 -11.47 -1.81 14.31
C GLY A 73 -10.30 -1.42 15.19
N THR A 74 -10.59 -0.87 16.38
CA THR A 74 -9.59 -0.22 17.25
C THR A 74 -9.08 -1.08 18.40
N ASP A 75 -9.78 -2.17 18.74
CA ASP A 75 -9.42 -3.11 19.79
C ASP A 75 -9.91 -4.53 19.43
N PRO A 76 -9.01 -5.53 19.32
CA PRO A 76 -9.39 -6.92 19.06
C PRO A 76 -10.35 -7.52 20.08
N ASN A 77 -10.27 -7.09 21.35
CA ASN A 77 -11.14 -7.60 22.41
C ASN A 77 -12.62 -7.25 22.18
N LEU A 78 -12.93 -6.24 21.36
CA LEU A 78 -14.31 -5.92 21.00
C LEU A 78 -14.98 -7.02 20.18
N TYR A 79 -14.20 -7.85 19.46
CA TYR A 79 -14.71 -8.87 18.55
C TYR A 79 -14.58 -10.31 19.10
N HIS A 80 -13.66 -10.49 20.04
CA HIS A 80 -13.37 -11.78 20.68
C HIS A 80 -12.87 -11.56 22.11
N ASP A 81 -13.66 -11.99 23.10
CA ASP A 81 -13.42 -11.77 24.52
C ASP A 81 -12.12 -12.37 25.09
N ALA A 82 -11.62 -13.46 24.50
CA ALA A 82 -10.35 -14.09 24.84
C ALA A 82 -9.10 -13.38 24.26
N TRP A 83 -9.27 -12.37 23.39
CA TRP A 83 -8.15 -11.64 22.81
C TRP A 83 -7.72 -10.46 23.68
N ALA A 84 -6.44 -10.12 23.63
CA ALA A 84 -5.88 -9.00 24.36
C ALA A 84 -6.36 -7.66 23.79
N THR A 85 -6.50 -6.67 24.67
CA THR A 85 -6.74 -5.28 24.25
C THR A 85 -5.43 -4.61 23.89
N PHE A 86 -5.37 -4.10 22.66
CA PHE A 86 -4.29 -3.23 22.16
C PHE A 86 -4.80 -2.40 20.99
N GLY A 87 -4.16 -1.26 20.74
CA GLY A 87 -4.41 -0.38 19.59
C GLY A 87 -3.47 -0.63 18.42
N ASP A 88 -3.67 0.09 17.32
CA ASP A 88 -2.83 0.03 16.13
C ASP A 88 -1.38 0.50 16.39
N HIS A 89 -0.45 0.19 15.47
CA HIS A 89 0.96 0.58 15.59
C HIS A 89 1.31 1.95 15.00
N SER A 90 0.37 2.62 14.32
CA SER A 90 0.60 3.94 13.75
C SER A 90 0.30 5.04 14.78
N SER A 91 -0.86 4.95 15.44
CA SER A 91 -1.32 5.98 16.38
C SER A 91 -1.58 5.46 17.82
N GLY A 92 -1.79 4.15 17.99
CA GLY A 92 -2.18 3.53 19.25
C GLY A 92 -3.69 3.57 19.52
N ALA A 93 -4.49 4.19 18.64
CA ALA A 93 -5.94 4.36 18.81
C ALA A 93 -6.72 4.28 17.49
N GLY A 94 -6.03 4.06 16.38
CA GLY A 94 -6.60 3.96 15.05
C GLY A 94 -7.17 2.59 14.75
N ASN A 95 -7.73 2.47 13.56
CA ASN A 95 -8.21 1.21 13.02
C ASN A 95 -7.04 0.28 12.69
N MET A 96 -7.28 -1.03 12.82
CA MET A 96 -6.36 -2.07 12.41
C MET A 96 -7.14 -3.22 11.79
N LEU A 97 -6.49 -3.97 10.89
CA LEU A 97 -7.02 -5.25 10.43
C LEU A 97 -6.91 -6.28 11.56
N ILE A 98 -8.03 -6.89 11.92
CA ILE A 98 -8.15 -7.93 12.94
C ILE A 98 -8.57 -9.22 12.24
N VAL A 99 -7.82 -10.32 12.41
CA VAL A 99 -8.03 -11.57 11.66
C VAL A 99 -8.07 -12.77 12.59
N ASN A 100 -9.11 -13.60 12.47
CA ASN A 100 -9.12 -14.95 13.03
C ASN A 100 -8.73 -15.97 11.95
N ALA A 101 -7.53 -16.54 12.07
CA ALA A 101 -6.95 -17.45 11.09
C ALA A 101 -7.88 -18.62 10.70
N ALA A 102 -7.79 -19.06 9.45
CA ALA A 102 -8.44 -20.29 9.01
C ALA A 102 -7.66 -21.51 9.54
N CYS A 103 -8.35 -22.49 10.13
CA CYS A 103 -7.74 -23.77 10.48
C CYS A 103 -8.18 -24.82 9.45
N VAL A 104 -7.24 -25.44 8.74
CA VAL A 104 -7.56 -26.52 7.79
C VAL A 104 -7.89 -27.77 8.60
N SER A 105 -9.09 -28.33 8.43
CA SER A 105 -9.45 -29.60 9.08
C SER A 105 -8.55 -30.73 8.54
N GLY A 106 -7.68 -31.28 9.40
CA GLY A 106 -6.85 -32.45 9.09
C GLY A 106 -5.33 -32.20 9.00
N GLY A 107 -4.87 -30.98 9.24
CA GLY A 107 -3.44 -30.64 9.34
C GLY A 107 -3.11 -29.98 10.68
N THR A 108 -1.92 -30.26 11.20
CA THR A 108 -1.40 -29.81 12.50
C THR A 108 -1.22 -28.28 12.55
N GLY A 109 -2.29 -27.53 12.79
CA GLY A 109 -2.24 -26.10 13.12
C GLY A 109 -3.08 -25.20 12.22
N CYS A 110 -3.48 -24.06 12.77
CA CYS A 110 -3.99 -22.93 12.02
C CYS A 110 -2.77 -22.28 11.34
N ASP A 111 -2.39 -22.84 10.20
CA ASP A 111 -1.16 -22.51 9.51
C ASP A 111 -1.32 -21.21 8.70
N GLU A 112 -0.53 -20.20 9.07
CA GLU A 112 -0.38 -18.92 8.36
C GLU A 112 0.15 -19.10 6.92
N THR A 113 0.66 -20.29 6.56
CA THR A 113 1.20 -20.58 5.23
C THR A 113 0.15 -20.76 4.14
N THR A 114 -1.16 -20.80 4.45
CA THR A 114 -2.18 -20.50 3.42
C THR A 114 -2.27 -18.99 3.29
N PRO A 115 -1.63 -18.38 2.26
CA PRO A 115 -1.57 -16.93 2.18
C PRO A 115 -2.99 -16.40 2.00
N ALA A 116 -3.39 -15.39 2.77
CA ALA A 116 -4.45 -14.50 2.31
C ALA A 116 -4.04 -14.06 0.90
N SER A 117 -4.90 -14.30 -0.09
CA SER A 117 -4.64 -14.01 -1.50
C SER A 117 -4.02 -12.63 -1.66
N LYS A 118 -2.69 -12.60 -1.76
CA LYS A 118 -1.91 -11.40 -2.01
C LYS A 118 -2.09 -11.06 -3.48
N ARG A 119 -3.19 -10.39 -3.82
CA ARG A 119 -3.22 -9.52 -4.99
C ARG A 119 -2.88 -8.12 -4.50
N VAL A 120 -1.60 -7.78 -4.67
CA VAL A 120 -1.16 -6.39 -4.79
C VAL A 120 -1.76 -5.79 -6.06
#